data_AF-A0A2W5R1P4-F1
#
_entry.id   AF-A0A2W5R1P4-F1
#
_cell.length_a   1.000
_cell.length_b   1.000
_cell.length_c   1.000
_cell.angle_alpha   90.00
_cell.angle_beta   90.00
_cell.angle_gamma   90.00
#
_symmetry.space_group_name_H-M   'P 1'
#
loop_
_entity.id
_entity.type
_entity.pdbx_description
1 polymer ?
#
loop_
_entity_poly.entity_id
_entity_poly.type
_entity_poly.pdbx_seq_one_letter_code
_entity_poly.pdbx_strand_id
1 'polypeptide(L)'
;MPRGDKSKYTDKQERKAGHIAESYEERGVSEKEAERRAWATVNKESGGGNKSGSGRGKKDTHVSAEKGGKIGGAASAHRSAADRSASAKKAAATRKRNAEHRTHS
;
A
#
# COMPACT_ATOMS: atom_id res chain seq x y z
N MET A 1 -1.68 6.72 -20.44
CA MET A 1 -2.15 7.56 -19.32
C MET A 1 -3.41 8.30 -19.74
N PRO A 2 -4.32 8.71 -18.82
CA PRO A 2 -5.14 9.87 -19.13
C PRO A 2 -4.15 10.99 -19.44
N ARG A 3 -4.13 11.44 -20.69
CA ARG A 3 -3.26 12.52 -21.19
C ARG A 3 -3.80 13.85 -20.65
N GLY A 4 -3.78 14.03 -19.34
CA GLY A 4 -4.49 15.11 -18.68
C GLY A 4 -3.67 15.73 -17.58
N ASP A 5 -3.90 17.02 -17.38
CA ASP A 5 -3.35 17.79 -16.27
C ASP A 5 -3.75 17.15 -14.92
N LYS A 6 -2.74 16.84 -14.10
CA LYS A 6 -2.89 16.27 -12.76
C LYS A 6 -3.42 17.29 -11.75
N SER A 7 -3.57 18.56 -12.12
CA SER A 7 -4.14 19.64 -11.29
C SER A 7 -5.51 19.33 -10.66
N LYS A 8 -6.25 18.33 -11.18
CA LYS A 8 -7.52 17.85 -10.63
C LYS A 8 -7.37 16.95 -9.40
N TYR A 9 -6.16 16.45 -9.14
CA TYR A 9 -5.82 15.60 -8.01
C TYR A 9 -5.27 16.43 -6.87
N THR A 10 -5.33 15.86 -5.66
CA THR A 10 -4.69 16.46 -4.48
C THR A 10 -3.27 15.96 -4.34
N ASP A 11 -2.42 16.71 -3.66
CA ASP A 11 -1.04 16.31 -3.34
C ASP A 11 -1.00 14.96 -2.61
N LYS A 12 -2.03 14.64 -1.82
CA LYS A 12 -2.17 13.32 -1.17
C LYS A 12 -2.34 12.20 -2.19
N GLN A 13 -3.13 12.42 -3.23
CA GLN A 13 -3.33 11.44 -4.31
C GLN A 13 -2.06 11.27 -5.14
N GLU A 14 -1.34 12.37 -5.42
CA GLU A 14 -0.06 12.34 -6.12
C GLU A 14 1.01 11.58 -5.34
N ARG A 15 1.17 11.86 -4.04
CA ARG A 15 2.10 11.11 -3.18
C ARG A 15 1.76 9.62 -3.11
N LYS A 16 0.47 9.29 -2.97
CA LYS A 16 0.02 7.89 -2.97
C LYS A 16 0.36 7.21 -4.30
N ALA A 17 0.11 7.87 -5.44
CA ALA A 17 0.49 7.34 -6.74
C ALA A 17 2.02 7.15 -6.84
N GLY A 18 2.81 8.11 -6.39
CA GLY A 18 4.27 8.03 -6.37
C GLY A 18 4.77 6.78 -5.65
N HIS A 19 4.34 6.56 -4.41
CA HIS A 19 4.77 5.38 -3.63
C HIS A 19 4.34 4.04 -4.25
N ILE A 20 3.16 4.00 -4.89
CA ILE A 20 2.71 2.78 -5.58
C ILE A 20 3.58 2.54 -6.84
N ALA A 21 3.91 3.59 -7.58
CA ALA A 21 4.76 3.49 -8.77
C ALA A 21 6.18 3.03 -8.40
N GLU A 22 6.78 3.66 -7.41
CA GLU A 22 8.08 3.27 -6.84
C GLU A 22 8.12 1.78 -6.47
N SER A 23 7.10 1.29 -5.77
CA SER A 23 6.97 -0.14 -5.43
C SER A 23 6.89 -1.07 -6.65
N TYR A 24 6.38 -0.60 -7.79
CA TYR A 24 6.34 -1.38 -9.04
C TYR A 24 7.67 -1.31 -9.80
N GLU A 25 8.34 -0.16 -9.78
CA GLU A 25 9.67 0.03 -10.37
C GLU A 25 10.71 -0.83 -9.66
N GLU A 26 10.69 -0.88 -8.32
CA GLU A 26 11.52 -1.78 -7.52
C GLU A 26 11.30 -3.26 -7.90
N ARG A 27 10.12 -3.61 -8.41
CA ARG A 27 9.77 -4.95 -8.89
C ARG A 27 10.10 -5.16 -10.38
N GLY A 28 10.80 -4.21 -11.01
CA GLY A 28 11.24 -4.27 -12.40
C GLY A 28 10.20 -3.86 -13.44
N VAL A 29 9.08 -3.24 -13.04
CA VAL A 29 8.12 -2.67 -13.99
C VAL A 29 8.66 -1.35 -14.52
N SER A 30 8.52 -1.09 -15.83
CA SER A 30 8.94 0.21 -16.39
C SER A 30 8.14 1.35 -15.78
N GLU A 31 8.80 2.50 -15.57
CA GLU A 31 8.23 3.72 -14.97
C GLU A 31 6.83 4.05 -15.53
N LYS A 32 6.70 4.05 -16.87
CA LYS A 32 5.43 4.34 -17.55
C LYS A 32 4.30 3.38 -17.19
N GLU A 33 4.61 2.10 -16.98
CA GLU A 33 3.65 1.07 -16.56
C GLU A 33 3.39 1.10 -15.06
N ALA A 34 4.42 1.36 -14.26
CA ALA A 34 4.31 1.55 -12.82
C ALA A 34 3.39 2.72 -12.49
N GLU A 35 3.63 3.89 -13.11
CA GLU A 35 2.81 5.08 -12.97
C GLU A 35 1.36 4.82 -13.42
N ARG A 36 1.17 4.12 -14.56
CA ARG A 36 -0.16 3.76 -15.05
C ARG A 36 -0.93 2.94 -14.01
N ARG A 37 -0.30 1.91 -13.43
CA ARG A 37 -0.90 1.06 -12.39
C ARG A 37 -1.18 1.82 -11.11
N ALA A 38 -0.28 2.72 -10.73
CA ALA A 38 -0.42 3.56 -9.56
C ALA A 38 -1.66 4.47 -9.65
N TRP A 39 -1.79 5.22 -10.75
CA TRP A 39 -2.96 6.09 -10.95
C TRP A 39 -4.27 5.33 -11.09
N ALA A 40 -4.24 4.15 -11.71
CA ALA A 40 -5.42 3.28 -11.76
C ALA A 40 -5.87 2.87 -10.35
N THR A 41 -4.92 2.56 -9.46
CA THR A 41 -5.21 2.21 -8.06
C THR A 41 -5.78 3.39 -7.28
N VAL A 42 -5.16 4.57 -7.39
CA VAL A 42 -5.66 5.80 -6.74
C VAL A 42 -7.07 6.13 -7.23
N ASN A 43 -7.31 6.07 -8.53
CA ASN A 43 -8.62 6.35 -9.11
C ASN A 43 -9.68 5.32 -8.73
N LYS A 44 -9.29 4.05 -8.53
CA LYS A 44 -10.20 3.03 -8.04
C LYS A 44 -10.69 3.32 -6.63
N GLU A 45 -9.82 3.89 -5.79
CA GLU A 45 -10.15 4.25 -4.41
C GLU A 45 -10.96 5.54 -4.32
N SER A 46 -10.56 6.58 -5.05
CA SER A 46 -11.16 7.93 -4.94
C SER A 46 -12.27 8.22 -5.95
N GLY A 47 -12.40 7.41 -7.00
CA GLY A 47 -13.28 7.69 -8.14
C GLY A 47 -12.80 8.82 -9.05
N GLY A 48 -11.55 9.28 -8.89
CA GLY A 48 -10.94 10.35 -9.69
C GLY A 48 -10.32 11.47 -8.85
N GLY A 49 -10.06 12.62 -9.46
CA GLY A 49 -9.40 13.74 -8.78
C GLY A 49 -10.26 14.38 -7.70
N ASN A 50 -9.77 14.41 -6.46
CA ASN A 50 -10.52 14.96 -5.32
C ASN A 50 -10.47 16.47 -5.26
N LYS A 51 -9.46 17.09 -5.89
CA LYS A 51 -9.30 18.54 -5.92
C LYS A 51 -10.37 19.17 -6.76
N SER A 52 -10.55 18.74 -8.02
CA SER A 52 -11.55 19.30 -8.96
C SER A 52 -12.07 18.33 -10.02
N GLY A 53 -11.84 17.03 -9.85
CA GLY A 53 -12.30 15.99 -10.77
C GLY A 53 -13.52 15.22 -10.26
N SER A 54 -13.73 14.04 -10.83
CA SER A 54 -14.88 13.15 -10.56
C SER A 54 -14.97 12.61 -9.12
N GLY A 55 -13.87 12.68 -8.37
CA GLY A 55 -13.80 12.31 -6.95
C GLY A 55 -14.16 13.45 -6.00
N ARG A 56 -14.30 14.69 -6.49
CA ARG A 56 -14.61 15.86 -5.64
C ARG A 56 -15.93 15.64 -4.88
N GLY A 57 -15.90 15.87 -3.57
CA GLY A 57 -17.06 15.73 -2.68
C GLY A 57 -17.46 14.28 -2.38
N LYS A 58 -16.73 13.30 -2.92
CA LYS A 58 -16.91 11.88 -2.60
C LYS A 58 -15.90 11.47 -1.54
N LYS A 59 -16.32 10.58 -0.64
CA LYS A 59 -15.40 9.96 0.31
C LYS A 59 -14.56 8.92 -0.44
N ASP A 60 -13.26 8.96 -0.21
CA ASP A 60 -12.36 7.90 -0.66
C ASP A 60 -12.78 6.57 -0.05
N THR A 61 -12.64 5.50 -0.82
CA THR A 61 -12.87 4.14 -0.36
C THR A 61 -11.57 3.44 0.01
N HIS A 62 -11.67 2.33 0.74
CA HIS A 62 -10.54 1.49 1.12
C HIS A 62 -10.60 0.10 0.48
N VAL A 63 -11.30 -0.03 -0.65
CA VAL A 63 -11.58 -1.31 -1.31
C VAL A 63 -10.31 -2.13 -1.60
N SER A 64 -9.20 -1.48 -1.98
CA SER A 64 -7.94 -2.16 -2.25
C SER A 64 -7.33 -2.73 -0.96
N ALA A 65 -7.30 -1.93 0.11
CA ALA A 65 -6.77 -2.32 1.41
C ALA A 65 -7.64 -3.40 2.07
N GLU A 66 -8.97 -3.27 2.01
CA GLU A 66 -9.92 -4.25 2.52
C GLU A 66 -9.78 -5.60 1.81
N LYS A 67 -9.65 -5.58 0.48
CA LYS A 67 -9.40 -6.80 -0.30
C LYS A 67 -8.08 -7.46 0.10
N GLY A 68 -7.01 -6.68 0.22
CA GLY A 68 -5.71 -7.17 0.68
C GLY A 68 -5.78 -7.78 2.08
N GLY A 69 -6.44 -7.09 3.02
CA GLY A 69 -6.67 -7.56 4.39
C GLY A 69 -7.47 -8.85 4.44
N LYS A 70 -8.52 -8.98 3.64
CA LYS A 70 -9.32 -10.20 3.55
C LYS A 70 -8.49 -11.39 3.05
N ILE A 71 -7.71 -11.21 1.99
CA ILE A 71 -6.86 -12.26 1.42
C ILE A 71 -5.76 -12.65 2.42
N GLY A 72 -5.05 -11.67 2.99
CA GLY A 72 -3.99 -11.91 3.96
C GLY A 72 -4.49 -12.52 5.28
N GLY A 73 -5.68 -12.12 5.73
CA GLY A 73 -6.36 -12.67 6.88
C GLY A 73 -6.73 -14.14 6.67
N ALA A 74 -7.33 -14.47 5.52
CA ALA A 74 -7.64 -15.85 5.15
C ALA A 74 -6.37 -16.71 5.09
N ALA A 75 -5.33 -16.26 4.39
CA ALA A 75 -4.04 -16.96 4.33
C ALA A 75 -3.45 -17.20 5.74
N SER A 76 -3.55 -16.20 6.62
CA SER A 76 -3.07 -16.30 8.00
C SER A 76 -3.87 -17.30 8.84
N ALA A 77 -5.19 -17.37 8.63
CA ALA A 77 -6.09 -18.30 9.33
C ALA A 77 -5.82 -19.77 8.96
N HIS A 78 -5.39 -20.04 7.73
CA HIS A 78 -5.05 -21.39 7.26
C HIS A 78 -3.66 -21.88 7.71
N ARG A 79 -2.87 -21.06 8.42
CA ARG A 79 -1.52 -21.46 8.85
C ARG A 79 -1.54 -22.53 9.94
N SER A 80 -0.63 -23.49 9.82
CA SER A 80 -0.42 -24.53 10.83
C SER A 80 -0.03 -23.92 12.18
N ALA A 81 -0.27 -24.66 13.26
CA ALA A 81 0.16 -24.24 14.60
C ALA A 81 1.69 -24.08 14.69
N ALA A 82 2.45 -24.93 13.97
CA ALA A 82 3.90 -24.87 13.91
C ALA A 82 4.38 -23.56 13.25
N ASP A 83 3.82 -23.17 12.11
CA ASP A 83 4.20 -21.92 11.40
C ASP A 83 3.85 -20.68 12.23
N ARG A 84 2.71 -20.71 12.92
CA ARG A 84 2.31 -19.65 13.85
C ARG A 84 3.30 -19.55 15.02
N SER A 85 3.73 -20.67 15.59
CA SER A 85 4.73 -20.71 16.67
C SER A 85 6.09 -20.20 16.21
N ALA A 86 6.57 -20.64 15.04
CA ALA A 86 7.83 -20.19 14.47
C ALA A 86 7.85 -18.67 14.25
N SER A 87 6.76 -18.11 13.70
CA SER A 87 6.60 -16.67 13.52
C SER A 87 6.64 -15.91 14.85
N ALA A 88 5.96 -16.41 15.88
CA ALA A 88 5.95 -15.80 17.21
C ALA A 88 7.33 -15.80 17.88
N LYS A 89 8.06 -16.92 17.78
CA LYS A 89 9.45 -17.03 18.28
C LYS A 89 10.38 -16.05 17.59
N LYS A 90 10.29 -15.93 16.26
CA LYS A 90 11.06 -14.95 15.48
C LYS A 90 10.78 -13.52 15.96
N ALA A 91 9.50 -13.17 16.16
CA ALA A 91 9.12 -11.85 16.67
C ALA A 91 9.64 -11.59 18.09
N ALA A 92 9.65 -12.60 18.97
CA ALA A 92 10.23 -12.47 20.31
C ALA A 92 11.74 -12.23 20.27
N ALA A 93 12.47 -12.95 19.42
CA ALA A 93 13.91 -12.77 19.24
C ALA A 93 14.26 -11.36 18.73
N THR A 94 13.52 -10.84 17.75
CA THR A 94 13.71 -9.46 17.26
C THR A 94 13.47 -8.43 18.36
N ARG A 95 12.42 -8.61 19.17
CA ARG A 95 12.13 -7.70 20.29
C ARG A 95 13.25 -7.70 21.34
N LYS A 96 13.80 -8.87 21.67
CA LYS A 96 14.93 -9.00 22.59
C LYS A 96 16.16 -8.25 22.06
N ARG A 97 16.52 -8.48 20.79
CA ARG A 97 17.65 -7.78 20.13
C ARG A 97 17.48 -6.26 20.16
N ASN A 98 16.29 -5.76 19.81
CA ASN A 98 16.05 -4.32 19.77
C ASN A 98 16.10 -3.69 21.18
N ALA A 99 15.65 -4.42 22.21
CA ALA A 99 15.76 -3.97 23.60
C ALA A 99 17.24 -3.87 24.02
N GLU A 100 18.05 -4.87 23.72
CA GLU A 100 19.49 -4.87 23.97
C GLU A 100 20.19 -3.72 23.23
N HIS A 101 19.89 -3.48 21.95
CA HIS A 101 20.47 -2.34 21.23
C HIS A 101 20.10 -0.99 21.86
N ARG A 102 18.86 -0.85 22.36
CA ARG A 102 18.39 0.38 23.00
C ARG A 102 19.03 0.63 24.37
N THR A 103 19.48 -0.41 25.08
CA THR A 103 20.16 -0.26 26.37
C THR A 103 21.66 0.00 26.23
N HIS A 104 22.24 -0.22 25.05
CA HIS A 104 23.67 0.01 24.75
C HIS A 104 23.91 1.24 23.86
N SER A 105 22.88 2.07 23.64
CA SER A 105 22.97 3.40 23.01
C SER A 105 22.81 4.48 24.07
#